data_AF-A0A9P4URQ4-F1
#
_entry.id   AF-A0A9P4URQ4-F1
#
_cell.length_a   1.000
_cell.length_b   1.000
_cell.length_c   1.000
_cell.angle_alpha   90.00
_cell.angle_beta   90.00
_cell.angle_gamma   90.00
#
_symmetry.space_group_name_H-M   'P 1'
#
loop_
_entity.id
_entity.type
_entity.pdbx_description
1 polymer ?
#
loop_
_entity_poly.entity_id
_entity_poly.type
_entity_poly.pdbx_seq_one_letter_code
_entity_poly.pdbx_strand_id
1 'polypeptide(L)'
;HDRDAVPSFSRPLTRKDPYHIAGWSREEPLPPPPFPHAAIKEKPETPQATVEEQLSTLNPPLYISRHDQGEDDHFTSLRKRHLNNLTAVLHSCMLKGDWQRAYRAWALILRTEIRGRGIQVRPHGRWALGAEILMHQSHTPNAGEFDWAAEGFKLAREYYDRLILQYPHTPRSPHGVNSLVIYPALFNIWVFEVQARSKWRRQGQHRQHQSDEHPSSSDNASDSGSSRTQPPPGYQKAMRAIRHQELEEALPIAQRMDELLLGPPYDSSAPLLELRGMVGLWIADL
;
A
#
# COMPACT_ATOMS: atom_id res chain seq x y z
N HIS A 1 -4.57 -65.55 14.36
CA HIS A 1 -4.58 -64.10 14.60
C HIS A 1 -5.39 -63.49 13.48
N ASP A 2 -6.68 -63.31 13.70
CA ASP A 2 -7.57 -62.64 12.75
C ASP A 2 -8.28 -61.53 13.54
N ARG A 3 -8.13 -60.28 13.10
CA ARG A 3 -8.71 -59.11 13.76
C ARG A 3 -9.98 -58.76 12.99
N ASP A 4 -11.13 -59.02 13.61
CA ASP A 4 -12.45 -58.66 13.10
C ASP A 4 -12.53 -57.14 12.80
N ALA A 5 -12.69 -56.81 11.53
CA ALA A 5 -12.99 -55.47 11.07
C ALA A 5 -14.47 -55.18 11.32
N VAL A 6 -14.76 -54.44 12.39
CA VAL A 6 -16.11 -53.95 12.68
C VAL A 6 -16.54 -52.98 11.58
N PRO A 7 -17.70 -53.17 10.92
CA PRO A 7 -18.20 -52.23 9.92
C PRO A 7 -18.45 -50.86 10.56
N SER A 8 -17.98 -49.80 9.89
CA SER A 8 -17.95 -48.39 10.33
C SER A 8 -19.32 -47.73 10.61
N PHE A 9 -20.41 -48.49 10.47
CA PHE A 9 -21.79 -48.02 10.61
C PHE A 9 -22.36 -48.11 12.03
N SER A 10 -21.62 -48.65 12.99
CA SER A 10 -22.10 -48.96 14.35
C SER A 10 -21.94 -47.84 15.39
N ARG A 11 -21.50 -46.63 14.99
CA ARG A 11 -21.35 -45.50 15.93
C ARG A 11 -22.69 -44.77 16.11
N PRO A 12 -23.17 -44.54 17.36
CA PRO A 12 -24.43 -43.84 17.60
C PRO A 12 -24.38 -42.41 17.03
N LEU A 13 -25.45 -42.02 16.34
CA LEU A 13 -25.60 -40.71 15.71
C LEU A 13 -25.49 -39.61 16.77
N THR A 14 -24.39 -38.87 16.72
CA THR A 14 -24.19 -37.70 17.57
C THR A 14 -24.87 -36.51 16.89
N ARG A 15 -25.45 -35.56 17.64
CA ARG A 15 -26.09 -34.35 17.08
C ARG A 15 -25.20 -33.52 16.13
N LYS A 16 -23.89 -33.74 16.15
CA LYS A 16 -22.89 -33.07 15.30
C LYS A 16 -22.53 -33.85 14.04
N ASP A 17 -23.14 -35.01 13.81
CA ASP A 17 -22.88 -35.84 12.64
C ASP A 17 -23.42 -35.14 11.38
N PRO A 18 -22.62 -34.98 10.30
CA PRO A 18 -23.08 -34.38 9.05
C PRO A 18 -24.35 -35.01 8.49
N TYR A 19 -24.53 -36.33 8.62
CA TYR A 19 -25.75 -37.03 8.18
C TYR A 19 -26.98 -36.63 9.01
N HIS A 20 -26.80 -36.49 10.33
CA HIS A 20 -27.87 -36.04 11.23
C HIS A 20 -28.25 -34.58 10.99
N ILE A 21 -27.26 -33.70 10.75
CA ILE A 21 -27.48 -32.29 10.44
C ILE A 21 -28.18 -32.14 9.08
N ALA A 22 -27.81 -32.96 8.09
CA ALA A 22 -28.41 -32.95 6.77
C ALA A 22 -29.80 -33.63 6.74
N GLY A 23 -30.18 -34.39 7.78
CA GLY A 23 -31.40 -35.20 7.78
C GLY A 23 -31.35 -36.39 6.82
N TRP A 24 -30.15 -36.82 6.41
CA TRP A 24 -29.91 -37.92 5.48
C TRP A 24 -29.59 -39.22 6.22
N SER A 25 -30.13 -40.35 5.74
CA SER A 25 -29.76 -41.68 6.25
C SER A 25 -28.37 -42.08 5.73
N ARG A 26 -27.59 -42.83 6.54
CA ARG A 26 -26.29 -43.39 6.13
C ARG A 26 -26.41 -44.59 5.19
N GLU A 27 -27.61 -45.18 5.11
CA GLU A 27 -27.91 -46.32 4.24
C GLU A 27 -28.20 -45.88 2.81
N GLU A 28 -28.53 -44.59 2.63
CA GLU A 28 -28.83 -44.02 1.33
C GLU A 28 -27.53 -43.57 0.65
N PRO A 29 -27.22 -44.07 -0.56
CA PRO A 29 -26.02 -43.66 -1.27
C PRO A 29 -26.10 -42.17 -1.62
N LEU A 30 -25.01 -41.45 -1.36
CA LEU A 30 -24.89 -40.04 -1.75
C LEU A 30 -25.08 -39.90 -3.27
N PRO A 31 -25.68 -38.79 -3.75
CA PRO A 31 -25.87 -38.57 -5.17
C PRO A 31 -24.51 -38.63 -5.88
N PRO A 32 -24.41 -39.36 -7.01
CA PRO A 32 -23.15 -39.46 -7.73
C PRO A 32 -22.71 -38.07 -8.21
N PRO A 33 -21.39 -37.77 -8.22
CA PRO A 33 -20.90 -36.54 -8.82
C PRO A 33 -21.32 -36.48 -10.31
N PRO A 34 -21.65 -35.30 -10.88
CA PRO A 34 -21.51 -33.95 -10.34
C PRO A 34 -22.84 -33.32 -9.87
N PHE A 35 -23.05 -33.26 -8.56
CA PHE A 35 -24.10 -32.48 -7.90
C PHE A 35 -23.45 -31.29 -7.14
N PRO A 36 -24.02 -30.06 -7.12
CA PRO A 36 -25.30 -29.59 -7.68
C PRO A 36 -25.18 -28.79 -8.99
N HIS A 37 -24.01 -28.73 -9.63
CA HIS A 37 -23.84 -28.05 -10.92
C HIS A 37 -23.16 -28.98 -11.93
N ALA A 38 -23.93 -29.44 -12.92
CA ALA A 38 -23.36 -30.04 -14.12
C ALA A 38 -22.82 -28.93 -15.03
N ALA A 39 -21.52 -28.94 -15.35
CA ALA A 39 -21.01 -28.11 -16.43
C ALA A 39 -21.66 -28.55 -17.75
N ILE A 40 -22.18 -27.59 -18.52
CA ILE A 40 -22.67 -27.78 -19.88
C ILE A 40 -21.54 -28.44 -20.69
N LYS A 41 -21.74 -29.69 -21.14
CA LYS A 41 -20.85 -30.33 -22.10
C LYS A 41 -21.21 -29.86 -23.49
N GLU A 42 -20.51 -28.85 -23.97
CA GLU A 42 -20.40 -28.58 -25.40
C GLU A 42 -18.93 -28.49 -25.80
N LYS A 43 -18.44 -29.49 -26.55
CA LYS A 43 -17.58 -29.22 -27.71
C LYS A 43 -17.57 -30.41 -28.70
N PRO A 44 -17.52 -30.14 -30.02
CA PRO A 44 -17.66 -31.13 -31.07
C PRO A 44 -16.38 -31.95 -31.24
N GLU A 45 -16.52 -33.07 -31.96
CA GLU A 45 -15.47 -33.97 -32.42
C GLU A 45 -14.22 -33.21 -32.90
N THR A 46 -13.13 -33.31 -32.15
CA THR A 46 -11.79 -32.94 -32.61
C THR A 46 -11.16 -34.14 -33.34
N PRO A 47 -10.45 -33.91 -34.45
CA PRO A 47 -9.69 -34.95 -35.13
C PRO A 47 -8.64 -35.53 -34.18
N GLN A 48 -8.35 -36.82 -34.35
CA GLN A 48 -7.46 -37.63 -33.51
C GLN A 48 -6.24 -36.82 -33.02
N ALA A 49 -6.16 -36.63 -31.70
CA ALA A 49 -5.04 -35.96 -31.05
C ALA A 49 -3.72 -36.62 -31.49
N THR A 50 -2.81 -35.82 -32.02
CA THR A 50 -1.49 -36.25 -32.48
C THR A 50 -0.77 -36.95 -31.31
N VAL A 51 -0.06 -38.05 -31.57
CA VAL A 51 0.60 -38.89 -30.56
C VAL A 51 1.41 -38.07 -29.54
N GLU A 52 2.01 -36.96 -29.97
CA GLU A 52 2.74 -36.01 -29.14
C GLU A 52 1.92 -35.39 -27.99
N GLU A 53 0.65 -35.05 -28.23
CA GLU A 53 -0.25 -34.45 -27.25
C GLU A 53 -0.74 -35.47 -26.21
N GLN A 54 -0.91 -36.72 -26.64
CA GLN A 54 -1.23 -37.82 -25.75
C GLN A 54 -0.06 -38.13 -24.81
N LEU A 55 1.17 -38.10 -25.31
CA LEU A 55 2.38 -38.35 -24.52
C LEU A 55 2.72 -37.21 -23.55
N SER A 56 2.33 -35.96 -23.87
CA SER A 56 2.50 -34.82 -22.97
C SER A 56 1.49 -34.75 -21.83
N THR A 57 0.36 -35.47 -21.95
CA THR A 57 -0.71 -35.47 -20.93
C THR A 57 -0.53 -36.59 -19.89
N LEU A 58 0.44 -37.49 -20.07
CA LEU A 58 0.75 -38.56 -19.11
C LEU A 58 1.39 -38.00 -17.83
N ASN A 59 1.23 -38.71 -16.71
CA ASN A 59 1.91 -38.38 -15.45
C ASN A 59 2.74 -39.57 -14.94
N PRO A 60 4.09 -39.50 -14.95
CA PRO A 60 4.88 -38.36 -15.42
C PRO A 60 4.86 -38.24 -16.97
N PRO A 61 4.97 -37.02 -17.53
CA PRO A 61 4.90 -36.82 -18.98
C PRO A 61 6.15 -37.39 -19.66
N LEU A 62 5.94 -38.21 -20.69
CA LEU A 62 7.02 -38.89 -21.41
C LEU A 62 7.56 -38.04 -22.59
N TYR A 63 6.82 -37.03 -23.00
CA TYR A 63 7.17 -36.11 -24.09
C TYR A 63 6.73 -34.70 -23.73
N ILE A 64 7.54 -33.68 -24.00
CA ILE A 64 7.14 -32.29 -23.81
C ILE A 64 6.91 -31.66 -25.18
N SER A 65 5.69 -31.20 -25.41
CA SER A 65 5.28 -30.64 -26.70
C SER A 65 6.07 -29.36 -27.01
N ARG A 66 6.59 -29.24 -28.23
CA ARG A 66 7.47 -28.14 -28.67
C ARG A 66 6.77 -26.76 -28.63
N HIS A 67 5.45 -26.74 -28.73
CA HIS A 67 4.63 -25.52 -28.69
C HIS A 67 4.49 -24.92 -27.28
N ASP A 68 4.60 -25.72 -26.21
CA ASP A 68 4.48 -25.24 -24.83
C ASP A 68 5.77 -24.65 -24.25
N GLN A 69 6.92 -24.85 -24.92
CA GLN A 69 8.22 -24.42 -24.41
C GLN A 69 8.72 -23.06 -24.97
N GLY A 70 8.08 -22.49 -26.00
CA GLY A 70 8.69 -21.40 -26.80
C GLY A 70 7.94 -20.07 -26.84
N GLU A 71 6.69 -20.05 -27.31
CA GLU A 71 6.04 -18.79 -27.72
C GLU A 71 5.45 -18.00 -26.54
N ASP A 72 4.75 -18.68 -25.63
CA ASP A 72 4.21 -18.04 -24.42
C ASP A 72 5.31 -17.61 -23.45
N ASP A 73 6.40 -18.37 -23.35
CA ASP A 73 7.50 -18.00 -22.49
C ASP A 73 8.32 -16.84 -23.07
N HIS A 74 8.48 -16.77 -24.40
CA HIS A 74 9.09 -15.62 -25.07
C HIS A 74 8.24 -14.36 -24.95
N PHE A 75 6.92 -14.43 -25.18
CA PHE A 75 6.05 -13.28 -25.07
C PHE A 75 5.90 -12.78 -23.61
N THR A 76 5.83 -13.71 -22.66
CA THR A 76 5.87 -13.34 -21.24
C THR A 76 7.23 -12.79 -20.84
N SER A 77 8.33 -13.28 -21.41
CA SER A 77 9.69 -12.72 -21.24
C SER A 77 9.78 -11.29 -21.79
N LEU A 78 9.23 -11.02 -22.97
CA LEU A 78 9.15 -9.67 -23.54
C LEU A 78 8.32 -8.72 -22.68
N ARG A 79 7.15 -9.14 -22.21
CA ARG A 79 6.31 -8.34 -21.29
C ARG A 79 7.02 -8.08 -19.95
N LYS A 80 7.71 -9.07 -19.40
CA LYS A 80 8.55 -8.91 -18.20
C LYS A 80 9.68 -7.91 -18.45
N ARG A 81 10.38 -8.01 -19.59
CA ARG A 81 11.43 -7.05 -19.97
C ARG A 81 10.86 -5.64 -20.13
N HIS A 82 9.71 -5.50 -20.76
CA HIS A 82 9.02 -4.22 -20.90
C HIS A 82 8.63 -3.64 -19.53
N LEU A 83 8.08 -4.46 -18.63
CA LEU A 83 7.79 -4.04 -17.26
C LEU A 83 9.05 -3.59 -16.51
N ASN A 84 10.16 -4.32 -16.63
CA ASN A 84 11.43 -3.94 -16.02
C ASN A 84 11.94 -2.61 -16.57
N ASN A 85 11.84 -2.40 -17.89
CA ASN A 85 12.20 -1.14 -18.53
C ASN A 85 11.30 0.02 -18.04
N LEU A 86 9.98 -0.18 -17.97
CA LEU A 86 9.05 0.84 -17.45
C LEU A 86 9.35 1.17 -15.98
N THR A 87 9.67 0.16 -15.17
CA THR A 87 10.04 0.34 -13.76
C THR A 87 11.35 1.13 -13.64
N ALA A 88 12.35 0.83 -14.49
CA ALA A 88 13.60 1.59 -14.53
C ALA A 88 13.38 3.06 -14.98
N VAL A 89 12.54 3.29 -15.99
CA VAL A 89 12.17 4.63 -16.43
C VAL A 89 11.44 5.39 -15.32
N LEU A 90 10.50 4.73 -14.62
CA LEU A 90 9.79 5.30 -13.49
C LEU A 90 10.78 5.81 -12.42
N HIS A 91 11.69 4.96 -11.95
CA HIS A 91 12.69 5.35 -10.94
C HIS A 91 13.63 6.45 -11.45
N SER A 92 14.05 6.40 -12.73
CA SER A 92 14.88 7.46 -13.31
C SER A 92 14.16 8.81 -13.35
N CYS A 93 12.86 8.81 -13.69
CA CYS A 93 12.04 10.03 -13.70
C CYS A 93 11.85 10.58 -12.28
N MET A 94 11.59 9.72 -11.29
CA MET A 94 11.48 10.14 -9.88
C MET A 94 12.78 10.76 -9.37
N LEU A 95 13.93 10.14 -9.64
CA LEU A 95 15.24 10.68 -9.25
C LEU A 95 15.57 12.03 -9.91
N LYS A 96 15.03 12.28 -11.11
CA LYS A 96 15.18 13.54 -11.83
C LYS A 96 14.14 14.60 -11.41
N GLY A 97 13.17 14.24 -10.57
CA GLY A 97 12.05 15.11 -10.20
C GLY A 97 11.02 15.31 -11.34
N ASP A 98 11.06 14.48 -12.39
CA ASP A 98 10.08 14.54 -13.50
C ASP A 98 8.85 13.69 -13.17
N TRP A 99 8.01 14.24 -12.31
CA TRP A 99 6.82 13.56 -11.77
C TRP A 99 5.74 13.30 -12.83
N GLN A 100 5.66 14.14 -13.87
CA GLN A 100 4.71 13.95 -14.97
C GLN A 100 5.05 12.70 -15.79
N ARG A 101 6.33 12.50 -16.14
CA ARG A 101 6.75 11.28 -16.85
C ARG A 101 6.71 10.06 -15.95
N ALA A 102 7.05 10.21 -14.66
CA ALA A 102 6.91 9.15 -13.67
C ALA A 102 5.45 8.67 -13.59
N TYR A 103 4.48 9.57 -13.49
CA TYR A 103 3.06 9.23 -13.48
C TYR A 103 2.63 8.47 -14.73
N ARG A 104 3.07 8.90 -15.91
CA ARG A 104 2.77 8.18 -17.17
C ARG A 104 3.35 6.78 -17.18
N ALA A 105 4.62 6.62 -16.76
CA ALA A 105 5.27 5.32 -16.67
C ALA A 105 4.54 4.41 -15.67
N TRP A 106 4.15 4.94 -14.51
CA TRP A 106 3.36 4.23 -13.51
C TRP A 106 1.98 3.80 -14.05
N ALA A 107 1.30 4.69 -14.76
CA ALA A 107 0.01 4.38 -15.36
C ALA A 107 0.13 3.30 -16.46
N LEU A 108 1.26 3.24 -17.19
CA LEU A 108 1.55 2.14 -18.12
C LEU A 108 1.78 0.83 -17.38
N ILE A 109 2.56 0.84 -16.29
CA ILE A 109 2.79 -0.34 -15.42
C ILE A 109 1.45 -0.92 -14.97
N LEU A 110 0.55 -0.10 -14.41
CA LEU A 110 -0.75 -0.56 -13.91
C LEU A 110 -1.64 -1.21 -15.01
N ARG A 111 -1.47 -0.80 -16.27
CA ARG A 111 -2.21 -1.36 -17.41
C ARG A 111 -1.54 -2.58 -18.04
N THR A 112 -0.29 -2.88 -17.68
CA THR A 112 0.37 -4.08 -18.22
C THR A 112 -0.21 -5.34 -17.58
N GLU A 113 -0.53 -6.32 -18.41
CA GLU A 113 -1.06 -7.61 -17.98
C GLU A 113 -0.10 -8.73 -18.37
N ILE A 114 0.21 -9.62 -17.43
CA ILE A 114 1.04 -10.80 -17.66
C ILE A 114 0.15 -12.02 -17.48
N ARG A 115 -0.03 -12.81 -18.55
CA ARG A 115 -0.93 -13.99 -18.58
C ARG A 115 -2.38 -13.64 -18.16
N GLY A 116 -2.91 -12.53 -18.68
CA GLY A 116 -4.27 -12.05 -18.39
C GLY A 116 -4.49 -11.58 -16.95
N ARG A 117 -3.42 -11.45 -16.15
CA ARG A 117 -3.47 -10.88 -14.80
C ARG A 117 -2.81 -9.52 -14.80
N GLY A 118 -3.55 -8.53 -14.31
CA GLY A 118 -3.01 -7.20 -14.03
C GLY A 118 -1.87 -7.25 -13.01
N ILE A 119 -1.02 -6.23 -13.03
CA ILE A 119 0.09 -6.13 -12.10
C ILE A 119 -0.41 -6.03 -10.65
N GLN A 120 0.19 -6.85 -9.79
CA GLN A 120 0.00 -6.72 -8.35
C GLN A 120 0.74 -5.50 -7.80
N VAL A 121 0.05 -4.71 -6.98
CA VAL A 121 0.55 -3.46 -6.38
C VAL A 121 1.33 -3.72 -5.07
N ARG A 122 1.10 -4.86 -4.40
CA ARG A 122 1.77 -5.22 -3.14
C ARG A 122 3.29 -5.44 -3.26
N PRO A 123 3.79 -6.20 -4.26
CA PRO A 123 5.21 -6.52 -4.34
C PRO A 123 6.10 -5.32 -4.66
N HIS A 124 7.38 -5.38 -4.28
CA HIS A 124 8.43 -4.44 -4.67
C HIS A 124 8.17 -2.96 -4.29
N GLY A 125 7.43 -2.70 -3.20
CA GLY A 125 7.17 -1.34 -2.74
C GLY A 125 6.30 -0.49 -3.68
N ARG A 126 5.68 -1.12 -4.70
CA ARG A 126 4.84 -0.45 -5.70
C ARG A 126 3.67 0.31 -5.11
N TRP A 127 3.12 -0.19 -4.00
CA TRP A 127 2.09 0.48 -3.24
C TRP A 127 2.57 1.83 -2.67
N ALA A 128 3.82 1.95 -2.20
CA ALA A 128 4.35 3.22 -1.71
C ALA A 128 4.63 4.21 -2.86
N LEU A 129 5.15 3.71 -3.99
CA LEU A 129 5.43 4.53 -5.18
C LEU A 129 4.17 5.24 -5.70
N GLY A 130 3.01 4.56 -5.68
CA GLY A 130 1.74 5.14 -6.11
C GLY A 130 1.35 6.38 -5.29
N ALA A 131 1.53 6.31 -3.96
CA ALA A 131 1.25 7.44 -3.09
C ALA A 131 2.25 8.59 -3.29
N GLU A 132 3.54 8.28 -3.43
CA GLU A 132 4.57 9.28 -3.66
C GLU A 132 4.30 10.09 -4.94
N ILE A 133 3.98 9.41 -6.04
CA ILE A 133 3.64 10.07 -7.30
C ILE A 133 2.41 10.97 -7.14
N LEU A 134 1.39 10.53 -6.40
CA LEU A 134 0.18 11.33 -6.15
C LEU A 134 0.47 12.59 -5.33
N MET A 135 1.38 12.54 -4.35
CA MET A 135 1.81 13.73 -3.61
C MET A 135 2.46 14.78 -4.51
N HIS A 136 3.12 14.33 -5.58
CA HIS A 136 3.84 15.21 -6.51
C HIS A 136 3.05 15.55 -7.79
N GLN A 137 1.83 15.03 -7.96
CA GLN A 137 1.05 15.19 -9.20
C GLN A 137 0.36 16.56 -9.32
N SER A 138 -0.03 17.21 -8.23
CA SER A 138 -0.82 18.45 -8.20
C SER A 138 -0.02 19.72 -8.53
N HIS A 139 0.87 19.64 -9.52
CA HIS A 139 1.59 20.81 -10.04
C HIS A 139 0.67 21.60 -10.99
N THR A 140 -0.35 22.27 -10.45
CA THR A 140 -1.03 23.32 -11.20
C THR A 140 -0.17 24.58 -11.10
N PRO A 141 0.23 25.22 -12.22
CA PRO A 141 1.13 26.37 -12.19
C PRO A 141 0.55 27.62 -11.50
N ASN A 142 -0.72 27.59 -11.07
CA ASN A 142 -1.44 28.70 -10.45
C ASN A 142 -1.76 28.50 -8.96
N ALA A 143 -1.51 27.32 -8.38
CA ALA A 143 -1.74 27.10 -6.95
C ALA A 143 -0.57 27.64 -6.13
N GLY A 144 -0.87 28.29 -4.99
CA GLY A 144 0.16 28.65 -4.02
C GLY A 144 0.92 27.41 -3.55
N GLU A 145 2.19 27.57 -3.18
CA GLU A 145 3.09 26.49 -2.74
C GLU A 145 2.50 25.65 -1.57
N PHE A 146 1.53 26.18 -0.82
CA PHE A 146 0.82 25.45 0.24
C PHE A 146 -0.40 24.65 -0.23
N ASP A 147 -1.12 25.12 -1.25
CA ASP A 147 -2.35 24.47 -1.73
C ASP A 147 -2.03 23.21 -2.53
N TRP A 148 -0.88 23.20 -3.22
CA TRP A 148 -0.35 22.02 -3.92
C TRP A 148 -0.13 20.84 -2.97
N ALA A 149 0.60 21.08 -1.86
CA ALA A 149 0.95 20.04 -0.91
C ALA A 149 -0.31 19.44 -0.26
N ALA A 150 -1.30 20.28 0.04
CA ALA A 150 -2.57 19.86 0.60
C ALA A 150 -3.38 18.95 -0.35
N GLU A 151 -3.45 19.28 -1.65
CA GLU A 151 -4.16 18.46 -2.63
C GLU A 151 -3.46 17.11 -2.88
N GLY A 152 -2.13 17.15 -3.06
CA GLY A 152 -1.33 15.93 -3.26
C GLY A 152 -1.41 14.98 -2.07
N PHE A 153 -1.35 15.54 -0.86
CA PHE A 153 -1.53 14.78 0.38
C PHE A 153 -2.93 14.14 0.46
N LYS A 154 -3.99 14.88 0.10
CA LYS A 154 -5.35 14.33 0.10
C LYS A 154 -5.46 13.12 -0.85
N LEU A 155 -4.91 13.23 -2.06
CA LEU A 155 -4.91 12.13 -3.03
C LEU A 155 -4.12 10.92 -2.50
N ALA A 156 -2.95 11.14 -1.90
CA ALA A 156 -2.14 10.08 -1.32
C ALA A 156 -2.83 9.39 -0.13
N ARG A 157 -3.51 10.17 0.74
CA ARG A 157 -4.32 9.63 1.84
C ARG A 157 -5.44 8.75 1.30
N GLU A 158 -6.25 9.25 0.37
CA GLU A 158 -7.34 8.46 -0.22
C GLU A 158 -6.82 7.19 -0.92
N TYR A 159 -5.63 7.26 -1.51
CA TYR A 159 -4.98 6.10 -2.11
C TYR A 159 -4.63 5.03 -1.07
N TYR A 160 -4.01 5.41 0.06
CA TYR A 160 -3.74 4.47 1.15
C TYR A 160 -5.01 3.94 1.80
N ASP A 161 -6.03 4.77 2.00
CA ASP A 161 -7.32 4.34 2.54
C ASP A 161 -7.94 3.25 1.64
N ARG A 162 -7.91 3.44 0.32
CA ARG A 162 -8.35 2.42 -0.64
C ARG A 162 -7.50 1.14 -0.55
N LEU A 163 -6.18 1.25 -0.39
CA LEU A 163 -5.31 0.09 -0.21
C LEU A 163 -5.60 -0.66 1.10
N ILE A 164 -5.87 0.05 2.19
CA ILE A 164 -6.22 -0.54 3.49
C ILE A 164 -7.53 -1.34 3.37
N LEU A 165 -8.53 -0.76 2.68
CA LEU A 165 -9.79 -1.45 2.41
C LEU A 165 -9.62 -2.66 1.50
N GLN A 166 -8.73 -2.59 0.50
CA GLN A 166 -8.47 -3.67 -0.44
C GLN A 166 -7.62 -4.81 0.17
N TYR A 167 -6.71 -4.48 1.09
CA TYR A 167 -5.75 -5.41 1.68
C TYR A 167 -5.85 -5.42 3.22
N PRO A 168 -7.01 -5.79 3.79
CA PRO A 168 -7.15 -5.90 5.24
C PRO A 168 -6.25 -7.01 5.79
N HIS A 169 -5.81 -6.85 7.02
CA HIS A 169 -5.05 -7.90 7.70
C HIS A 169 -5.88 -9.19 7.79
N THR A 170 -5.32 -10.28 7.26
CA THR A 170 -5.91 -11.62 7.32
C THR A 170 -4.90 -12.57 7.97
N PRO A 171 -5.27 -13.33 9.02
CA PRO A 171 -4.35 -14.25 9.71
C PRO A 171 -3.69 -15.30 8.79
N ARG A 172 -4.33 -15.61 7.65
CA ARG A 172 -3.82 -16.56 6.65
C ARG A 172 -2.66 -16.03 5.81
N SER A 173 -2.41 -14.73 5.80
CA SER A 173 -1.34 -14.09 5.00
C SER A 173 -0.63 -12.99 5.81
N PRO A 174 0.07 -13.35 6.89
CA PRO A 174 0.70 -12.38 7.78
C PRO A 174 1.88 -11.64 7.11
N HIS A 175 2.62 -12.31 6.23
CA HIS A 175 3.85 -11.77 5.62
C HIS A 175 3.63 -10.94 4.35
N GLY A 176 2.38 -10.71 3.93
CA GLY A 176 2.05 -9.88 2.78
C GLY A 176 1.90 -8.41 3.16
N VAL A 177 2.01 -7.51 2.18
CA VAL A 177 1.59 -6.11 2.37
C VAL A 177 0.10 -6.10 2.66
N ASN A 178 -0.23 -5.71 3.88
CA ASN A 178 -1.57 -5.65 4.43
C ASN A 178 -1.74 -4.34 5.21
N SER A 179 -2.89 -4.14 5.84
CA SER A 179 -3.18 -2.93 6.61
C SER A 179 -2.13 -2.61 7.68
N LEU A 180 -1.50 -3.61 8.33
CA LEU A 180 -0.44 -3.37 9.33
C LEU A 180 0.80 -2.70 8.74
N VAL A 181 1.11 -2.96 7.47
CA VAL A 181 2.24 -2.34 6.76
C VAL A 181 1.85 -0.96 6.21
N ILE A 182 0.59 -0.81 5.79
CA ILE A 182 0.12 0.40 5.12
C ILE A 182 -0.17 1.53 6.11
N TYR A 183 -0.74 1.24 7.29
CA TYR A 183 -1.05 2.27 8.30
C TYR A 183 0.16 3.08 8.75
N PRO A 184 1.32 2.48 9.10
CA PRO A 184 2.51 3.27 9.44
C PRO A 184 2.94 4.23 8.33
N ALA A 185 2.87 3.81 7.06
CA ALA A 185 3.20 4.68 5.94
C ALA A 185 2.20 5.85 5.78
N LEU A 186 0.90 5.58 5.95
CA LEU A 186 -0.13 6.61 5.95
C LEU A 186 0.11 7.66 7.05
N PHE A 187 0.35 7.21 8.28
CA PHE A 187 0.60 8.11 9.40
C PHE A 187 1.91 8.89 9.23
N ASN A 188 2.98 8.26 8.73
CA ASN A 188 4.24 8.95 8.44
C ASN A 188 4.06 10.09 7.45
N ILE A 189 3.28 9.88 6.39
CA ILE A 189 3.01 10.93 5.39
C ILE A 189 2.12 12.03 5.99
N TRP A 190 1.19 11.69 6.87
CA TRP A 190 0.38 12.69 7.57
C TRP A 190 1.23 13.55 8.54
N VAL A 191 2.10 12.94 9.32
CA VAL A 191 3.05 13.66 10.18
C VAL A 191 3.96 14.56 9.34
N PHE A 192 4.51 14.02 8.25
CA PHE A 192 5.36 14.78 7.33
C PHE A 192 4.64 16.02 6.79
N GLU A 193 3.38 15.90 6.37
CA GLU A 193 2.62 17.04 5.83
C GLU A 193 2.42 18.16 6.86
N VAL A 194 2.05 17.81 8.09
CA VAL A 194 1.88 18.80 9.17
C VAL A 194 3.21 19.49 9.49
N GLN A 195 4.29 18.72 9.61
CA GLN A 195 5.63 19.26 9.88
C GLN A 195 6.14 20.13 8.74
N ALA A 196 5.91 19.71 7.48
CA ALA A 196 6.27 20.48 6.30
C ALA A 196 5.54 21.83 6.32
N ARG A 197 4.21 21.82 6.49
CA ARG A 197 3.41 23.05 6.57
C ARG A 197 3.88 23.97 7.70
N SER A 198 4.14 23.44 8.90
CA SER A 198 4.73 24.22 10.01
C SER A 198 6.09 24.81 9.65
N LYS A 199 6.99 24.02 9.04
CA LYS A 199 8.33 24.46 8.63
C LYS A 199 8.25 25.62 7.63
N TRP A 200 7.34 25.54 6.65
CA TRP A 200 7.12 26.62 5.69
C TRP A 200 6.58 27.90 6.36
N ARG A 201 5.61 27.79 7.28
CA ARG A 201 5.11 28.94 8.06
C ARG A 201 6.23 29.62 8.85
N ARG A 202 7.10 28.83 9.50
CA ARG A 202 8.27 29.34 10.24
C ARG A 202 9.27 30.05 9.33
N GLN A 203 9.54 29.51 8.14
CA GLN A 203 10.43 30.15 7.16
C GLN A 203 9.83 31.45 6.63
N GLY A 204 8.53 31.50 6.37
CA GLY A 204 7.83 32.73 5.96
C GLY A 204 7.98 33.85 7.00
N GLN A 205 7.77 33.54 8.29
CA GLN A 205 7.99 34.48 9.38
C GLN A 205 9.46 34.91 9.50
N HIS A 206 10.42 34.00 9.28
CA HIS A 206 11.83 34.34 9.32
C HIS A 206 12.27 35.23 8.15
N ARG A 207 11.72 35.02 6.95
CA ARG A 207 11.94 35.90 5.79
C ARG A 207 11.39 37.30 6.02
N GLN A 208 10.18 37.42 6.58
CA GLN A 208 9.58 38.71 6.95
C GLN A 208 10.46 39.47 7.96
N HIS A 209 10.98 38.75 8.97
CA HIS A 209 11.91 39.34 9.93
C HIS A 209 13.19 39.88 9.29
N GLN A 210 13.83 39.12 8.39
CA GLN A 210 15.06 39.58 7.71
C GLN A 210 14.82 40.80 6.81
N SER A 211 13.62 40.93 6.21
CA SER A 211 13.27 42.13 5.42
C SER A 211 13.02 43.36 6.29
N ASP A 212 12.44 43.20 7.48
CA ASP A 212 12.13 44.31 8.40
C ASP A 212 13.38 44.85 9.13
N GLU A 213 14.44 44.05 9.28
CA GLU A 213 15.72 44.48 9.87
C GLU A 213 16.61 45.29 8.91
N HIS A 214 16.33 45.28 7.60
CA HIS A 214 17.07 46.05 6.59
C HIS A 214 16.31 47.29 6.05
N PRO A 215 16.10 48.35 6.86
CA PRO A 215 15.95 49.70 6.35
C PRO A 215 17.09 50.60 6.86
N SER A 216 18.04 50.88 5.98
CA SER A 216 19.11 51.90 6.07
C SER A 216 20.18 51.75 7.18
N SER A 217 21.41 51.45 6.75
CA SER A 217 22.61 52.08 7.29
C SER A 217 23.73 51.88 6.26
N SER A 218 24.06 52.96 5.56
CA SER A 218 25.42 53.12 5.08
C SER A 218 26.33 53.33 6.29
N ASP A 219 27.57 52.87 6.13
CA ASP A 219 28.79 53.28 6.82
C ASP A 219 28.77 53.32 8.36
N ASN A 220 29.29 52.26 8.99
CA ASN A 220 30.60 52.32 9.63
C ASN A 220 31.02 50.97 10.22
N ALA A 221 32.30 50.65 10.04
CA ALA A 221 32.95 49.49 10.61
C ALA A 221 33.17 49.63 12.13
N SER A 222 33.43 48.48 12.75
CA SER A 222 33.87 48.24 14.14
C SER A 222 32.78 48.30 15.21
N ASP A 223 32.42 47.15 15.79
CA ASP A 223 32.91 46.74 17.12
C ASP A 223 32.27 45.40 17.54
N SER A 224 33.01 44.72 18.39
CA SER A 224 32.89 43.35 18.85
C SER A 224 31.77 43.17 19.87
N GLY A 225 31.04 42.06 19.76
CA GLY A 225 30.15 41.58 20.81
C GLY A 225 29.00 40.79 20.24
N SER A 226 28.93 39.50 20.56
CA SER A 226 27.75 38.66 20.38
C SER A 226 26.62 39.20 21.27
N SER A 227 26.03 40.33 20.86
CA SER A 227 24.80 40.82 21.44
C SER A 227 23.72 39.87 20.96
N ARG A 228 23.17 39.13 21.92
CA ARG A 228 22.00 38.29 21.75
C ARG A 228 20.85 39.20 21.30
N THR A 229 20.70 39.37 19.99
CA THR A 229 19.63 40.15 19.36
C THR A 229 18.33 39.62 19.93
N GLN A 230 17.69 40.42 20.79
CA GLN A 230 16.43 40.02 21.37
C GLN A 230 15.42 39.93 20.22
N PRO A 231 14.69 38.82 20.08
CA PRO A 231 13.71 38.69 19.01
C PRO A 231 12.69 39.85 19.14
N PRO A 232 12.29 40.47 18.03
CA PRO A 232 11.45 41.66 18.04
C PRO A 232 10.12 41.38 18.73
N PRO A 233 9.50 42.42 19.32
CA PRO A 233 8.21 42.31 19.97
C PRO A 233 7.18 41.79 18.95
N GLY A 234 6.64 40.59 19.18
CA GLY A 234 5.68 39.93 18.30
C GLY A 234 6.17 38.63 17.64
N TYR A 235 7.49 38.46 17.43
CA TYR A 235 8.05 37.23 16.84
C TYR A 235 7.75 36.00 17.71
N GLN A 236 7.93 36.13 19.04
CA GLN A 236 7.57 35.05 19.97
C GLN A 236 6.08 34.71 19.95
N LYS A 237 5.21 35.73 19.79
CA LYS A 237 3.76 35.53 19.69
C LYS A 237 3.40 34.80 18.39
N ALA A 238 4.00 35.19 17.26
CA ALA A 238 3.83 34.51 15.98
C ALA A 238 4.32 33.06 16.02
N MET A 239 5.49 32.81 16.63
CA MET A 239 6.02 31.46 16.79
C MET A 239 5.13 30.57 17.67
N ARG A 240 4.60 31.11 18.78
CA ARG A 240 3.62 30.42 19.62
C ARG A 240 2.33 30.10 18.85
N ALA A 241 1.86 31.02 18.02
CA ALA A 241 0.68 30.78 17.18
C ALA A 241 0.91 29.65 16.16
N ILE A 242 2.11 29.59 15.55
CA ILE A 242 2.46 28.50 14.63
C ILE A 242 2.51 27.15 15.35
N ARG A 243 3.11 27.09 16.55
CA ARG A 243 3.12 25.86 17.36
C ARG A 243 1.72 25.43 17.78
N HIS A 244 0.87 26.38 18.17
CA HIS A 244 -0.52 26.09 18.51
C HIS A 244 -1.27 25.49 17.30
N GLN A 245 -1.07 26.04 16.11
CA GLN A 245 -1.67 25.49 14.88
C GLN A 245 -1.11 24.10 14.53
N GLU A 246 0.19 23.88 14.72
CA GLU A 246 0.82 22.56 14.53
C GLU A 246 0.25 21.53 15.52
N LEU A 247 0.05 21.93 16.78
CA LEU A 247 -0.58 21.10 17.82
C LEU A 247 -2.01 20.72 17.44
N GLU A 248 -2.82 21.69 17.01
CA GLU A 248 -4.19 21.45 16.52
C GLU A 248 -4.23 20.47 15.35
N GLU A 249 -3.24 20.50 14.47
CA GLU A 249 -3.13 19.60 13.32
C GLU A 249 -2.59 18.20 13.69
N ALA A 250 -1.79 18.10 14.76
CA ALA A 250 -1.21 16.85 15.25
C ALA A 250 -2.18 16.03 16.11
N LEU A 251 -3.06 16.68 16.88
CA LEU A 251 -4.03 15.99 17.77
C LEU A 251 -4.93 14.98 17.04
N PRO A 252 -5.51 15.28 15.85
CA PRO A 252 -6.28 14.30 15.09
C PRO A 252 -5.48 13.07 14.65
N ILE A 253 -4.17 13.21 14.45
CA ILE A 253 -3.29 12.09 14.12
C ILE A 253 -3.25 11.13 15.30
N ALA A 254 -2.96 11.64 16.50
CA ALA A 254 -2.89 10.86 17.72
C ALA A 254 -4.23 10.18 18.03
N GLN A 255 -5.34 10.91 17.93
CA GLN A 255 -6.68 10.37 18.13
C GLN A 255 -6.97 9.21 17.17
N ARG A 256 -6.65 9.38 15.89
CA ARG A 256 -6.86 8.33 14.88
C ARG A 256 -5.99 7.10 15.13
N MET A 257 -4.76 7.28 15.60
CA MET A 257 -3.89 6.18 16.00
C MET A 257 -4.44 5.46 17.23
N ASP A 258 -4.92 6.21 18.22
CA ASP A 258 -5.51 5.64 19.44
C ASP A 258 -6.74 4.79 19.10
N GLU A 259 -7.66 5.30 18.28
CA GLU A 259 -8.82 4.55 17.76
C GLU A 259 -8.41 3.23 17.09
N LEU A 260 -7.37 3.27 16.25
CA LEU A 260 -6.88 2.09 15.53
C LEU A 260 -6.29 1.06 16.49
N LEU A 261 -5.53 1.52 17.49
CA LEU A 261 -4.81 0.68 18.45
C LEU A 261 -5.73 0.01 19.49
N LEU A 262 -7.01 0.38 19.57
CA LEU A 262 -7.98 -0.26 20.47
C LEU A 262 -8.30 -1.72 20.10
N GLY A 263 -8.08 -2.12 18.84
CA GLY A 263 -8.52 -3.42 18.32
C GLY A 263 -7.38 -4.30 17.79
N PRO A 264 -7.44 -5.63 17.98
CA PRO A 264 -6.54 -6.54 17.28
C PRO A 264 -6.80 -6.48 15.77
N PRO A 265 -5.76 -6.60 14.91
CA PRO A 265 -4.36 -6.93 15.22
C PRO A 265 -3.45 -5.70 15.45
N TYR A 266 -4.01 -4.50 15.55
CA TYR A 266 -3.22 -3.25 15.56
C TYR A 266 -2.60 -2.99 16.94
N ASP A 267 -3.29 -3.39 18.00
CA ASP A 267 -2.87 -3.34 19.41
C ASP A 267 -1.46 -3.88 19.68
N SER A 268 -1.04 -4.89 18.92
CA SER A 268 0.23 -5.63 19.08
C SER A 268 1.26 -5.30 18.00
N SER A 269 0.95 -4.38 17.09
CA SER A 269 1.85 -3.98 16.01
C SER A 269 2.96 -3.06 16.54
N ALA A 270 4.18 -3.59 16.68
CA ALA A 270 5.32 -2.82 17.15
C ALA A 270 5.57 -1.51 16.35
N PRO A 271 5.51 -1.49 15.00
CA PRO A 271 5.68 -0.25 14.23
C PRO A 271 4.61 0.82 14.52
N LEU A 272 3.36 0.41 14.80
CA LEU A 272 2.29 1.37 15.12
C LEU A 272 2.42 1.93 16.53
N LEU A 273 2.81 1.08 17.49
CA LEU A 273 3.06 1.51 18.87
C LEU A 273 4.27 2.45 18.96
N GLU A 274 5.35 2.13 18.24
CA GLU A 274 6.53 3.00 18.14
C GLU A 274 6.16 4.36 17.55
N LEU A 275 5.47 4.36 16.40
CA LEU A 275 5.04 5.61 15.77
C LEU A 275 4.11 6.41 16.69
N ARG A 276 3.23 5.76 17.44
CA ARG A 276 2.34 6.43 18.39
C ARG A 276 3.11 7.08 19.53
N GLY A 277 4.16 6.42 20.03
CA GLY A 277 5.08 6.96 21.02
C GLY A 277 5.82 8.18 20.49
N MET A 278 6.33 8.11 19.25
CA MET A 278 6.99 9.25 18.59
C MET A 278 6.06 10.44 18.41
N VAL A 279 4.81 10.21 17.97
CA VAL A 279 3.79 11.27 17.86
C VAL A 279 3.45 11.86 19.22
N GLY A 280 3.40 11.04 20.28
CA GLY A 280 3.20 11.53 21.64
C GLY A 280 4.33 12.44 22.12
N LEU A 281 5.58 12.08 21.85
CA LEU A 281 6.75 12.93 22.16
C LEU A 281 6.72 14.24 21.37
N TRP A 282 6.38 14.17 20.08
CA TRP A 282 6.25 15.35 19.25
C TRP A 282 5.17 16.31 19.76
N ILE A 283 3.99 15.80 20.13
CA ILE A 283 2.91 16.62 20.71
C ILE A 283 3.33 17.25 22.05
N ALA A 284 4.12 16.54 22.86
CA ALA A 284 4.58 17.06 24.15
C ALA A 284 5.64 18.17 24.03
N ASP A 285 6.34 18.25 22.89
CA ASP A 285 7.37 19.27 22.61
C ASP A 285 6.81 20.58 22.01
N LEU A 286 5.57 20.55 21.48
CA LEU A 286 4.90 21.71 20.84
C LEU A 286 4.33 22.72 21.84
#